data_AF-A0A0S4KMS7-F1
#
_entry.id   AF-A0A0S4KMS7-F1
#
_cell.length_a   1.000
_cell.length_b   1.000
_cell.length_c   1.000
_cell.angle_alpha   90.00
_cell.angle_beta   90.00
_cell.angle_gamma   90.00
#
_symmetry.space_group_name_H-M   'P 1'
#
loop_
_entity.id
_entity.type
_entity.pdbx_description
1 polymer ?
#
loop_
_entity_poly.entity_id
_entity_poly.type
_entity_poly.pdbx_seq_one_letter_code
_entity_poly.pdbx_strand_id
1 'polypeptide(L)'
;MLPFPLARQQTCGLLAAVVQCVDKSWIFHVSLNQLSGTLPSEFGAWRYLSFFHAQYNNLSGSLPPAYCAWMSLDWLDVRDNQLTGTLPPQYSSWSALTIFSAGSNSLRGTLPPTYKNWSALTSFDLSTNNLTGSLPFEYSSLVSLSMFDVSSNNLSGTIPVQYAAWKNIVNVRLDSNSLSGTLPNSLFGGWTFVVDINMRMNRIIGTIPPALLARPALQKLYLGHNMFAGTMPSTIAMSVVLLDLQNNSGLVGTLPFRLMLVTVCGTGVCSTASLPLQYCLPPNAAELTLTQVAPYATTCTPSNEPPQSTATPSAINSTAGNTSSSQQSLARGTRSIGAAVAFA
;
A
#
# COMPACT_ATOMS: atom_id res chain seq x y z
N MET A 1 7.71 9.03 33.50
CA MET A 1 6.66 8.10 33.97
C MET A 1 5.35 8.84 33.96
N LEU A 2 4.40 8.45 33.11
CA LEU A 2 3.02 8.87 33.31
C LEU A 2 2.53 8.13 34.57
N PRO A 3 2.11 8.80 35.65
CA PRO A 3 1.50 8.11 36.77
C PRO A 3 0.22 7.45 36.26
N PHE A 4 0.03 6.17 36.58
CA PHE A 4 -1.08 5.33 36.14
C PHE A 4 -2.22 5.18 37.18
N PRO A 5 -2.86 6.25 37.72
CA PRO A 5 -4.13 6.08 38.43
C PRO A 5 -5.35 6.10 37.49
N LEU A 6 -5.16 6.28 36.17
CA LEU A 6 -6.26 6.44 35.20
C LEU A 6 -6.97 5.14 34.80
N ALA A 7 -6.51 3.97 35.24
CA ALA A 7 -7.16 2.69 34.94
C ALA A 7 -8.55 2.52 35.61
N ARG A 8 -8.96 3.43 36.51
CA ARG A 8 -10.20 3.30 37.29
C ARG A 8 -11.25 4.39 37.11
N GLN A 9 -11.01 5.45 36.34
CA GLN A 9 -11.98 6.55 36.20
C GLN A 9 -12.09 7.04 34.77
N GLN A 10 -13.04 6.48 34.01
CA GLN A 10 -13.56 7.09 32.78
C GLN A 10 -14.63 8.12 33.16
N THR A 11 -14.21 9.23 33.77
CA THR A 11 -15.09 10.38 34.04
C THR A 11 -14.83 11.46 33.00
N CYS A 12 -15.89 12.03 32.42
CA CYS A 12 -15.79 13.25 31.62
C CYS A 12 -15.31 14.40 32.52
N GLY A 13 -14.02 14.73 32.45
CA GLY A 13 -13.45 15.86 33.18
C GLY A 13 -11.94 15.78 33.34
N LEU A 14 -11.27 16.85 32.89
CA LEU A 14 -9.86 17.25 33.02
C LEU A 14 -8.91 16.26 33.74
N LEU A 15 -8.08 15.53 32.97
CA LEU A 15 -6.64 15.38 33.26
C LEU A 15 -5.88 14.72 32.09
N ALA A 16 -4.81 15.41 31.67
CA ALA A 16 -3.67 14.98 30.85
C ALA A 16 -3.93 14.66 29.37
N ALA A 17 -3.72 15.67 28.51
CA ALA A 17 -3.20 15.76 27.11
C ALA A 17 -3.29 14.59 26.09
N VAL A 18 -3.81 13.43 26.46
CA VAL A 18 -3.61 12.15 25.79
C VAL A 18 -4.92 11.37 25.72
N VAL A 19 -5.76 11.39 26.76
CA VAL A 19 -7.13 10.80 26.71
C VAL A 19 -8.17 11.90 26.78
N GLN A 20 -9.00 12.02 25.76
CA GLN A 20 -10.09 13.01 25.68
C GLN A 20 -11.41 12.32 25.34
N CYS A 21 -12.51 12.86 25.86
CA CYS A 21 -13.86 12.51 25.44
C CYS A 21 -14.43 13.69 24.64
N VAL A 22 -14.68 13.48 23.35
CA VAL A 22 -15.29 14.47 22.45
C VAL A 22 -16.50 13.81 21.79
N ASP A 23 -17.68 14.42 21.91
CA ASP A 23 -18.93 13.90 21.32
C ASP A 23 -19.22 12.43 21.64
N LYS A 24 -19.01 12.03 22.91
CA LYS A 24 -19.16 10.64 23.42
C LYS A 24 -18.15 9.63 22.87
N SER A 25 -17.16 10.08 22.10
CA SER A 25 -16.05 9.25 21.62
C SER A 25 -14.84 9.41 22.52
N TRP A 26 -14.27 8.30 22.97
CA TRP A 26 -13.03 8.31 23.76
C TRP A 26 -11.83 8.19 22.84
N ILE A 27 -10.95 9.17 22.90
CA ILE A 27 -9.79 9.31 22.02
C ILE A 27 -8.54 9.20 22.88
N PHE A 28 -7.64 8.26 22.54
CA PHE A 28 -6.26 8.24 23.01
C PHE A 28 -5.36 8.73 21.88
N HIS A 29 -4.67 9.85 22.07
CA HIS A 29 -3.83 10.46 21.03
C HIS A 29 -2.45 10.82 21.57
N VAL A 30 -1.43 10.15 21.03
CA VAL A 30 -0.01 10.35 21.36
C VAL A 30 0.90 10.35 20.12
N SER A 31 0.34 10.51 18.92
CA SER A 31 1.10 10.42 17.66
C SER A 31 2.18 11.51 17.55
N LEU A 32 3.18 11.29 16.68
CA LEU A 32 4.22 12.29 16.36
C LEU A 32 5.06 12.68 17.58
N ASN A 33 5.47 11.68 18.36
CA ASN A 33 6.33 11.86 19.54
C ASN A 33 7.56 10.94 19.47
N GLN A 34 8.32 10.88 20.56
CA GLN A 34 9.48 9.98 20.73
C GLN A 34 9.20 8.92 21.80
N LEU A 35 7.93 8.50 21.93
CA LEU A 35 7.54 7.53 22.95
C LEU A 35 8.19 6.18 22.63
N SER A 36 8.76 5.55 23.64
CA SER A 36 9.44 4.26 23.55
C SER A 36 8.85 3.28 24.56
N GLY A 37 9.36 2.05 24.62
CA GLY A 37 8.79 0.98 25.45
C GLY A 37 7.70 0.21 24.72
N THR A 38 6.88 -0.55 25.45
CA THR A 38 5.86 -1.43 24.87
C THR A 38 4.45 -0.87 25.02
N LEU A 39 3.52 -1.33 24.18
CA LEU A 39 2.10 -1.09 24.37
C LEU A 39 1.60 -1.84 25.63
N PRO A 40 1.15 -1.15 26.70
CA PRO A 40 0.74 -1.81 27.94
C PRO A 40 -0.58 -2.58 27.78
N SER A 41 -0.60 -3.85 28.19
CA SER A 41 -1.81 -4.69 28.10
C SER A 41 -2.99 -4.14 28.90
N GLU A 42 -2.70 -3.34 29.93
CA GLU A 42 -3.65 -2.68 30.84
C GLU A 42 -4.56 -1.69 30.11
N PHE A 43 -4.13 -1.15 28.96
CA PHE A 43 -5.00 -0.29 28.15
C PHE A 43 -6.24 -1.05 27.63
N GLY A 44 -6.24 -2.38 27.62
CA GLY A 44 -7.44 -3.20 27.40
C GLY A 44 -8.59 -2.91 28.38
N ALA A 45 -8.33 -2.24 29.52
CA ALA A 45 -9.36 -1.79 30.44
C ALA A 45 -10.21 -0.62 29.88
N TRP A 46 -9.78 0.09 28.84
CA TRP A 46 -10.48 1.24 28.26
C TRP A 46 -11.65 0.84 27.36
N ARG A 47 -12.71 0.29 27.95
CA ARG A 47 -13.83 -0.34 27.23
C ARG A 47 -14.61 0.55 26.26
N TYR A 48 -14.54 1.87 26.43
CA TYR A 48 -15.25 2.85 25.60
C TYR A 48 -14.34 3.55 24.58
N LEU A 49 -13.08 3.12 24.45
CA LEU A 49 -12.15 3.70 23.50
C LEU A 49 -12.68 3.59 22.07
N SER A 50 -12.71 4.72 21.37
CA SER A 50 -13.17 4.86 20.00
C SER A 50 -12.00 5.10 19.04
N PHE A 51 -11.01 5.89 19.46
CA PHE A 51 -9.86 6.24 18.62
C PHE A 51 -8.57 5.99 19.39
N PHE A 52 -7.64 5.26 18.79
CA PHE A 52 -6.30 5.05 19.34
C PHE A 52 -5.26 5.45 18.30
N HIS A 53 -4.64 6.61 18.50
CA HIS A 53 -3.66 7.22 17.61
C HIS A 53 -2.30 7.27 18.30
N ALA A 54 -1.40 6.36 17.93
CA ALA A 54 -0.05 6.24 18.49
C ALA A 54 1.04 6.19 17.41
N GLN A 55 0.72 6.55 16.17
CA GLN A 55 1.61 6.53 15.03
C GLN A 55 2.78 7.52 15.13
N TYR A 56 3.86 7.29 14.39
CA TYR A 56 5.09 8.10 14.41
C TYR A 56 5.67 8.23 15.82
N ASN A 57 6.09 7.09 16.38
CA ASN A 57 6.75 6.98 17.67
C ASN A 57 7.87 5.92 17.59
N ASN A 58 8.46 5.56 18.73
CA ASN A 58 9.46 4.52 18.86
C ASN A 58 8.95 3.33 19.70
N LEU A 59 7.65 3.03 19.60
CA LEU A 59 6.99 1.94 20.35
C LEU A 59 7.48 0.59 19.84
N SER A 60 7.68 -0.34 20.76
CA SER A 60 8.25 -1.66 20.52
C SER A 60 7.37 -2.76 21.15
N GLY A 61 7.82 -4.01 21.12
CA GLY A 61 7.03 -5.14 21.61
C GLY A 61 5.87 -5.49 20.67
N SER A 62 4.89 -6.24 21.15
CA SER A 62 3.77 -6.73 20.32
C SER A 62 2.48 -5.93 20.53
N LEU A 63 1.58 -6.02 19.56
CA LEU A 63 0.18 -5.64 19.72
C LEU A 63 -0.48 -6.49 20.84
N PRO A 64 -0.97 -5.89 21.94
CA PRO A 64 -1.52 -6.65 23.06
C PRO A 64 -2.89 -7.27 22.73
N PRO A 65 -3.06 -8.60 22.80
CA PRO A 65 -4.36 -9.25 22.55
C PRO A 65 -5.50 -8.73 23.44
N ALA A 66 -5.18 -8.19 24.62
CA ALA A 66 -6.13 -7.60 25.55
C ALA A 66 -6.92 -6.41 24.97
N TYR A 67 -6.43 -5.77 23.90
CA TYR A 67 -7.14 -4.67 23.25
C TYR A 67 -8.41 -5.12 22.53
N CYS A 68 -8.63 -6.44 22.36
CA CYS A 68 -9.91 -6.99 21.91
C CYS A 68 -11.12 -6.52 22.74
N ALA A 69 -10.87 -6.01 23.95
CA ALA A 69 -11.88 -5.44 24.85
C ALA A 69 -12.43 -4.06 24.42
N TRP A 70 -11.81 -3.37 23.46
CA TRP A 70 -12.25 -2.08 22.93
C TRP A 70 -13.42 -2.23 21.95
N MET A 71 -14.60 -2.57 22.47
CA MET A 71 -15.77 -2.90 21.63
C MET A 71 -16.34 -1.70 20.85
N SER A 72 -15.95 -0.48 21.22
CA SER A 72 -16.35 0.76 20.54
C SER A 72 -15.26 1.32 19.61
N LEU A 73 -14.18 0.58 19.39
CA LEU A 73 -13.05 1.04 18.58
C LEU A 73 -13.48 1.23 17.12
N ASP A 74 -13.26 2.43 16.62
CA ASP A 74 -13.53 2.88 15.26
C ASP A 74 -12.21 2.98 14.47
N TRP A 75 -11.18 3.57 15.08
CA TRP A 75 -9.89 3.84 14.45
C TRP A 75 -8.73 3.37 15.32
N LEU A 76 -7.89 2.49 14.76
CA LEU A 76 -6.55 2.19 15.28
C LEU A 76 -5.48 2.68 14.30
N ASP A 77 -4.60 3.58 14.72
CA ASP A 77 -3.39 3.95 13.98
C ASP A 77 -2.14 3.82 14.88
N VAL A 78 -1.28 2.87 14.52
CA VAL A 78 -0.01 2.58 15.20
C VAL A 78 1.15 2.52 14.21
N ARG A 79 0.99 3.13 13.03
CA ARG A 79 2.00 3.15 11.98
C ARG A 79 3.29 3.81 12.41
N ASP A 80 4.37 3.53 11.68
CA ASP A 80 5.67 4.19 11.87
C ASP A 80 6.15 4.06 13.33
N ASN A 81 6.33 2.81 13.73
CA ASN A 81 6.83 2.38 15.04
C ASN A 81 7.79 1.17 14.85
N GLN A 82 8.19 0.53 15.95
CA GLN A 82 9.03 -0.67 15.97
C GLN A 82 8.26 -1.90 16.50
N LEU A 83 6.94 -1.96 16.27
CA LEU A 83 6.11 -3.06 16.76
C LEU A 83 6.48 -4.37 16.06
N THR A 84 6.51 -5.44 16.84
CA THR A 84 6.88 -6.80 16.44
C THR A 84 5.76 -7.78 16.81
N GLY A 85 6.01 -9.09 16.72
CA GLY A 85 5.00 -10.10 17.03
C GLY A 85 3.98 -10.24 15.90
N THR A 86 2.81 -10.80 16.19
CA THR A 86 1.78 -11.10 15.18
C THR A 86 0.56 -10.21 15.34
N LEU A 87 -0.25 -10.14 14.29
CA LEU A 87 -1.60 -9.58 14.36
C LEU A 87 -2.47 -10.46 15.29
N PRO A 88 -3.04 -9.92 16.39
CA PRO A 88 -3.83 -10.71 17.32
C PRO A 88 -5.19 -11.11 16.72
N PRO A 89 -5.48 -12.41 16.50
CA PRO A 89 -6.78 -12.83 15.95
C PRO A 89 -7.97 -12.38 16.79
N GLN A 90 -7.77 -12.12 18.08
CA GLN A 90 -8.76 -11.62 19.04
C GLN A 90 -9.31 -10.24 18.65
N TYR A 91 -8.58 -9.45 17.86
CA TYR A 91 -9.06 -8.16 17.38
C TYR A 91 -10.27 -8.28 16.44
N SER A 92 -10.62 -9.51 16.00
CA SER A 92 -11.88 -9.78 15.30
C SER A 92 -13.15 -9.38 16.07
N SER A 93 -13.04 -9.02 17.36
CA SER A 93 -14.14 -8.50 18.17
C SER A 93 -14.52 -7.05 17.87
N TRP A 94 -13.66 -6.28 17.20
CA TRP A 94 -13.90 -4.86 16.89
C TRP A 94 -14.89 -4.69 15.74
N SER A 95 -16.17 -4.95 16.00
CA SER A 95 -17.23 -4.89 14.97
C SER A 95 -17.51 -3.49 14.43
N ALA A 96 -17.11 -2.44 15.16
CA ALA A 96 -17.29 -1.05 14.79
C ALA A 96 -16.09 -0.45 14.01
N LEU A 97 -15.00 -1.21 13.85
CA LEU A 97 -13.76 -0.71 13.28
C LEU A 97 -13.93 -0.28 11.82
N THR A 98 -13.60 0.97 11.51
CA THR A 98 -13.60 1.51 10.15
C THR A 98 -12.19 1.68 9.59
N ILE A 99 -11.19 1.92 10.44
CA ILE A 99 -9.79 2.14 10.03
C ILE A 99 -8.84 1.30 10.90
N PHE A 100 -8.03 0.49 10.23
CA PHE A 100 -6.94 -0.25 10.86
C PHE A 100 -5.62 0.02 10.13
N SER A 101 -4.72 0.71 10.82
CA SER A 101 -3.44 1.15 10.28
C SER A 101 -2.28 0.71 11.18
N ALA A 102 -1.47 -0.22 10.72
CA ALA A 102 -0.28 -0.73 11.39
C ALA A 102 0.90 -0.97 10.44
N GLY A 103 0.91 -0.31 9.29
CA GLY A 103 2.05 -0.24 8.38
C GLY A 103 3.34 0.36 9.00
N SER A 104 4.46 0.23 8.30
CA SER A 104 5.80 0.68 8.73
C SER A 104 6.17 0.21 10.14
N ASN A 105 6.15 -1.11 10.34
CA ASN A 105 6.51 -1.78 11.58
C ASN A 105 7.33 -3.06 11.26
N SER A 106 7.51 -3.95 12.24
CA SER A 106 8.18 -5.24 12.09
C SER A 106 7.26 -6.42 12.46
N LEU A 107 5.95 -6.27 12.18
CA LEU A 107 4.95 -7.31 12.42
C LEU A 107 5.22 -8.53 11.51
N ARG A 108 4.99 -9.73 12.04
CA ARG A 108 5.23 -11.02 11.38
C ARG A 108 4.01 -11.93 11.50
N GLY A 109 4.13 -13.16 11.00
CA GLY A 109 3.02 -14.12 10.97
C GLY A 109 2.10 -13.88 9.78
N THR A 110 0.84 -14.29 9.87
CA THR A 110 -0.13 -14.22 8.76
C THR A 110 -1.22 -13.21 9.01
N LEU A 111 -1.94 -12.82 7.96
CA LEU A 111 -3.21 -12.11 8.07
C LEU A 111 -4.26 -13.02 8.74
N PRO A 112 -4.87 -12.66 9.87
CA PRO A 112 -5.85 -13.50 10.56
C PRO A 112 -7.17 -13.59 9.78
N PRO A 113 -7.62 -14.77 9.32
CA PRO A 113 -8.89 -14.89 8.61
C PRO A 113 -10.12 -14.45 9.44
N THR A 114 -9.98 -14.40 10.76
CA THR A 114 -11.02 -13.93 11.69
C THR A 114 -11.33 -12.45 11.53
N TYR A 115 -10.45 -11.65 10.93
CA TYR A 115 -10.71 -10.23 10.65
C TYR A 115 -11.82 -10.01 9.61
N LYS A 116 -12.32 -11.08 8.97
CA LYS A 116 -13.57 -11.06 8.19
C LYS A 116 -14.77 -10.43 8.92
N ASN A 117 -14.72 -10.36 10.25
CA ASN A 117 -15.78 -9.78 11.08
C ASN A 117 -15.80 -8.24 11.10
N TRP A 118 -14.79 -7.56 10.54
CA TRP A 118 -14.77 -6.09 10.47
C TRP A 118 -15.61 -5.56 9.31
N SER A 119 -16.92 -5.80 9.34
CA SER A 119 -17.83 -5.45 8.23
C SER A 119 -17.91 -3.94 7.93
N ALA A 120 -17.56 -3.09 8.91
CA ALA A 120 -17.51 -1.64 8.77
C ALA A 120 -16.17 -1.12 8.22
N LEU A 121 -15.17 -1.98 8.02
CA LEU A 121 -13.83 -1.57 7.63
C LEU A 121 -13.82 -0.92 6.26
N THR A 122 -13.27 0.30 6.21
CA THR A 122 -13.11 1.10 5.00
C THR A 122 -11.64 1.21 4.59
N SER A 123 -10.72 1.24 5.54
CA SER A 123 -9.28 1.33 5.28
C SER A 123 -8.50 0.31 6.08
N PHE A 124 -7.64 -0.44 5.39
CA PHE A 124 -6.77 -1.45 5.97
C PHE A 124 -5.35 -1.27 5.44
N ASP A 125 -4.43 -0.83 6.31
CA ASP A 125 -3.03 -0.58 6.00
C ASP A 125 -2.11 -1.42 6.90
N LEU A 126 -1.42 -2.36 6.28
CA LEU A 126 -0.37 -3.19 6.86
C LEU A 126 0.93 -3.14 6.04
N SER A 127 1.08 -2.10 5.23
CA SER A 127 2.24 -1.89 4.37
C SER A 127 3.56 -1.95 5.15
N THR A 128 4.66 -2.35 4.51
CA THR A 128 6.01 -2.28 5.10
C THR A 128 6.10 -3.00 6.46
N ASN A 129 5.93 -4.31 6.42
CA ASN A 129 6.05 -5.22 7.56
C ASN A 129 6.72 -6.54 7.10
N ASN A 130 6.82 -7.53 7.98
CA ASN A 130 7.36 -8.86 7.68
C ASN A 130 6.26 -9.95 7.65
N LEU A 131 5.04 -9.60 7.21
CA LEU A 131 3.92 -10.54 7.14
C LEU A 131 4.15 -11.60 6.06
N THR A 132 3.65 -12.81 6.29
CA THR A 132 3.83 -14.02 5.48
C THR A 132 2.49 -14.71 5.24
N GLY A 133 2.50 -15.82 4.51
CA GLY A 133 1.29 -16.58 4.19
C GLY A 133 0.53 -15.98 3.00
N SER A 134 -0.75 -16.34 2.86
CA SER A 134 -1.59 -15.89 1.75
C SER A 134 -2.59 -14.81 2.16
N LEU A 135 -3.11 -14.10 1.16
CA LEU A 135 -4.29 -13.26 1.31
C LEU A 135 -5.51 -14.13 1.69
N PRO A 136 -6.20 -13.89 2.83
CA PRO A 136 -7.36 -14.68 3.25
C PRO A 136 -8.56 -14.44 2.35
N PHE A 137 -9.12 -15.47 1.72
CA PHE A 137 -10.32 -15.29 0.89
C PHE A 137 -11.52 -14.79 1.72
N GLU A 138 -11.53 -15.05 3.02
CA GLU A 138 -12.55 -14.61 3.97
C GLU A 138 -12.69 -13.09 4.03
N TYR A 139 -11.65 -12.33 3.68
CA TYR A 139 -11.73 -10.88 3.62
C TYR A 139 -12.70 -10.39 2.53
N SER A 140 -13.24 -11.27 1.68
CA SER A 140 -14.38 -10.93 0.80
C SER A 140 -15.60 -10.39 1.55
N SER A 141 -15.73 -10.61 2.85
CA SER A 141 -16.81 -10.03 3.68
C SER A 141 -16.63 -8.54 3.99
N LEU A 142 -15.44 -7.97 3.77
CA LEU A 142 -15.11 -6.56 3.99
C LEU A 142 -15.69 -5.68 2.87
N VAL A 143 -17.01 -5.70 2.71
CA VAL A 143 -17.72 -5.08 1.57
C VAL A 143 -17.67 -3.54 1.58
N SER A 144 -17.37 -2.94 2.73
CA SER A 144 -17.21 -1.49 2.91
C SER A 144 -15.81 -0.98 2.53
N LEU A 145 -14.88 -1.88 2.22
CA LEU A 145 -13.47 -1.57 2.02
C LEU A 145 -13.27 -0.67 0.79
N SER A 146 -12.60 0.46 0.99
CA SER A 146 -12.22 1.44 -0.04
C SER A 146 -10.71 1.52 -0.26
N MET A 147 -9.91 1.21 0.76
CA MET A 147 -8.45 1.12 0.67
C MET A 147 -7.96 -0.21 1.26
N PHE A 148 -7.14 -0.93 0.50
CA PHE A 148 -6.43 -2.12 0.95
C PHE A 148 -4.94 -2.01 0.60
N ASP A 149 -4.10 -1.84 1.62
CA ASP A 149 -2.65 -1.76 1.47
C ASP A 149 -1.97 -2.83 2.33
N VAL A 150 -1.32 -3.78 1.65
CA VAL A 150 -0.46 -4.80 2.27
C VAL A 150 0.88 -4.87 1.52
N SER A 151 1.26 -3.78 0.87
CA SER A 151 2.50 -3.66 0.12
C SER A 151 3.74 -3.89 1.00
N SER A 152 4.88 -4.21 0.38
CA SER A 152 6.17 -4.36 1.06
C SER A 152 6.11 -5.33 2.25
N ASN A 153 5.70 -6.57 1.96
CA ASN A 153 5.63 -7.69 2.89
C ASN A 153 6.19 -8.96 2.22
N ASN A 154 6.07 -10.11 2.87
CA ASN A 154 6.45 -11.42 2.33
C ASN A 154 5.21 -12.30 2.02
N LEU A 155 4.09 -11.69 1.62
CA LEU A 155 2.86 -12.41 1.28
C LEU A 155 3.04 -13.21 -0.01
N SER A 156 2.34 -14.33 -0.12
CA SER A 156 2.47 -15.30 -1.21
C SER A 156 1.12 -15.90 -1.59
N GLY A 157 1.11 -16.86 -2.53
CA GLY A 157 -0.14 -17.44 -3.05
C GLY A 157 -0.82 -16.53 -4.06
N THR A 158 -2.13 -16.69 -4.26
CA THR A 158 -2.90 -15.99 -5.30
C THR A 158 -3.75 -14.86 -4.72
N ILE A 159 -4.11 -13.89 -5.56
CA ILE A 159 -5.16 -12.91 -5.21
C ILE A 159 -6.52 -13.63 -5.21
N PRO A 160 -7.26 -13.68 -4.09
CA PRO A 160 -8.53 -14.38 -4.01
C PRO A 160 -9.56 -13.82 -4.97
N VAL A 161 -10.15 -14.66 -5.82
CA VAL A 161 -11.21 -14.27 -6.75
C VAL A 161 -12.45 -13.70 -6.03
N GLN A 162 -12.65 -14.14 -4.78
CA GLN A 162 -13.72 -13.70 -3.88
C GLN A 162 -13.63 -12.20 -3.56
N TYR A 163 -12.46 -11.57 -3.71
CA TYR A 163 -12.31 -10.12 -3.53
C TYR A 163 -13.11 -9.31 -4.56
N ALA A 164 -13.67 -9.94 -5.60
CA ALA A 164 -14.70 -9.34 -6.46
C ALA A 164 -15.95 -8.85 -5.67
N ALA A 165 -16.09 -9.24 -4.40
CA ALA A 165 -17.10 -8.73 -3.49
C ALA A 165 -16.87 -7.29 -3.02
N TRP A 166 -15.64 -6.76 -3.09
CA TRP A 166 -15.32 -5.40 -2.65
C TRP A 166 -15.79 -4.36 -3.66
N LYS A 167 -17.09 -4.05 -3.61
CA LYS A 167 -17.71 -3.13 -4.57
C LYS A 167 -17.26 -1.69 -4.39
N ASN A 168 -16.84 -1.31 -3.19
CA ASN A 168 -16.43 0.06 -2.83
C ASN A 168 -14.92 0.32 -2.96
N ILE A 169 -14.14 -0.67 -3.42
CA ILE A 169 -12.68 -0.56 -3.45
C ILE A 169 -12.23 0.51 -4.43
N VAL A 170 -11.36 1.40 -3.97
CA VAL A 170 -10.80 2.53 -4.73
C VAL A 170 -9.29 2.36 -4.92
N ASN A 171 -8.58 1.97 -3.85
CA ASN A 171 -7.14 1.83 -3.83
C ASN A 171 -6.73 0.42 -3.40
N VAL A 172 -5.93 -0.26 -4.23
CA VAL A 172 -5.38 -1.58 -3.95
C VAL A 172 -3.87 -1.54 -4.12
N ARG A 173 -3.13 -1.72 -3.03
CA ARG A 173 -1.66 -1.74 -2.99
C ARG A 173 -1.19 -3.09 -2.46
N LEU A 174 -0.63 -3.90 -3.36
CA LEU A 174 -0.15 -5.27 -3.12
C LEU A 174 1.33 -5.44 -3.53
N ASP A 175 1.99 -4.35 -3.89
CA ASP A 175 3.32 -4.39 -4.47
C ASP A 175 4.38 -4.89 -3.49
N SER A 176 5.53 -5.28 -4.02
CA SER A 176 6.70 -5.70 -3.24
C SER A 176 6.36 -6.86 -2.30
N ASN A 177 5.83 -7.94 -2.89
CA ASN A 177 5.47 -9.18 -2.21
C ASN A 177 5.91 -10.40 -3.07
N SER A 178 5.47 -11.60 -2.72
CA SER A 178 5.67 -12.84 -3.49
C SER A 178 4.35 -13.43 -4.01
N LEU A 179 3.35 -12.59 -4.29
CA LEU A 179 2.06 -13.03 -4.85
C LEU A 179 2.26 -13.61 -6.26
N SER A 180 1.43 -14.58 -6.62
CA SER A 180 1.56 -15.41 -7.82
C SER A 180 0.19 -15.77 -8.40
N GLY A 181 0.16 -16.61 -9.44
CA GLY A 181 -1.08 -16.96 -10.14
C GLY A 181 -1.53 -15.87 -11.10
N THR A 182 -2.77 -15.94 -11.57
CA THR A 182 -3.33 -15.02 -12.58
C THR A 182 -4.22 -13.96 -11.95
N LEU A 183 -4.53 -12.90 -12.70
CA LEU A 183 -5.56 -11.93 -12.34
C LEU A 183 -6.93 -12.39 -12.88
N PRO A 184 -7.88 -12.81 -12.03
CA PRO A 184 -9.18 -13.25 -12.51
C PRO A 184 -10.04 -12.08 -13.00
N ASN A 185 -10.64 -12.23 -14.19
CA ASN A 185 -11.52 -11.23 -14.81
C ASN A 185 -12.66 -10.75 -13.89
N SER A 186 -13.17 -11.63 -13.03
CA SER A 186 -14.27 -11.33 -12.11
C SER A 186 -13.94 -10.26 -11.07
N LEU A 187 -12.67 -10.08 -10.69
CA LEU A 187 -12.26 -8.98 -9.80
C LEU A 187 -12.71 -7.64 -10.38
N PHE A 188 -12.46 -7.43 -11.66
CA PHE A 188 -12.74 -6.16 -12.35
C PHE A 188 -14.22 -6.03 -12.76
N GLY A 189 -14.98 -7.12 -12.73
CA GLY A 189 -16.44 -7.07 -12.72
C GLY A 189 -17.01 -6.55 -11.39
N GLY A 190 -16.26 -6.69 -10.30
CA GLY A 190 -16.66 -6.25 -8.96
C GLY A 190 -16.11 -4.91 -8.52
N TRP A 191 -14.85 -4.62 -8.85
CA TRP A 191 -14.14 -3.41 -8.46
C TRP A 191 -14.54 -2.23 -9.36
N THR A 192 -15.78 -1.78 -9.25
CA THR A 192 -16.37 -0.80 -10.17
C THR A 192 -15.86 0.63 -9.96
N PHE A 193 -15.36 0.94 -8.76
CA PHE A 193 -14.83 2.26 -8.40
C PHE A 193 -13.30 2.30 -8.27
N VAL A 194 -12.60 1.25 -8.71
CA VAL A 194 -11.15 1.19 -8.54
C VAL A 194 -10.44 2.25 -9.38
N VAL A 195 -9.58 3.02 -8.73
CA VAL A 195 -8.85 4.16 -9.30
C VAL A 195 -7.36 3.84 -9.39
N ASP A 196 -6.80 3.21 -8.37
CA ASP A 196 -5.36 3.01 -8.23
C ASP A 196 -5.07 1.55 -7.84
N ILE A 197 -4.32 0.86 -8.69
CA ILE A 197 -3.88 -0.50 -8.47
C ILE A 197 -2.36 -0.55 -8.58
N ASN A 198 -1.70 -0.93 -7.50
CA ASN A 198 -0.29 -1.27 -7.50
C ASN A 198 -0.11 -2.75 -7.15
N MET A 199 0.45 -3.51 -8.10
CA MET A 199 0.80 -4.93 -7.94
C MET A 199 2.24 -5.20 -8.38
N ARG A 200 3.05 -4.14 -8.49
CA ARG A 200 4.44 -4.20 -8.93
C ARG A 200 5.27 -5.14 -8.05
N MET A 201 6.37 -5.69 -8.57
CA MET A 201 7.30 -6.52 -7.80
C MET A 201 6.61 -7.70 -7.11
N ASN A 202 5.99 -8.55 -7.93
CA ASN A 202 5.42 -9.81 -7.50
C ASN A 202 5.82 -10.91 -8.51
N ARG A 203 5.18 -12.07 -8.45
CA ARG A 203 5.38 -13.22 -9.34
C ARG A 203 4.09 -13.56 -10.10
N ILE A 204 3.27 -12.55 -10.40
CA ILE A 204 1.97 -12.73 -11.07
C ILE A 204 2.21 -13.13 -12.53
N ILE A 205 1.48 -14.15 -12.99
CA ILE A 205 1.58 -14.74 -14.33
C ILE A 205 0.28 -14.54 -15.12
N GLY A 206 0.28 -14.99 -16.38
CA GLY A 206 -0.89 -14.97 -17.25
C GLY A 206 -1.05 -13.65 -18.00
N THR A 207 -2.23 -13.44 -18.58
CA THR A 207 -2.52 -12.24 -19.38
C THR A 207 -3.06 -11.10 -18.52
N ILE A 208 -2.94 -9.87 -19.01
CA ILE A 208 -3.62 -8.72 -18.42
C ILE A 208 -5.11 -8.78 -18.82
N PRO A 209 -6.05 -8.85 -17.85
CA PRO A 209 -7.47 -8.87 -18.13
C PRO A 209 -7.93 -7.66 -18.94
N PRO A 210 -8.62 -7.83 -20.08
CA PRO A 210 -9.21 -6.71 -20.81
C PRO A 210 -10.19 -5.90 -19.94
N ALA A 211 -10.91 -6.57 -19.03
CA ALA A 211 -11.83 -5.93 -18.10
C ALA A 211 -11.12 -4.94 -17.15
N LEU A 212 -9.88 -5.23 -16.73
CA LEU A 212 -9.06 -4.35 -15.90
C LEU A 212 -8.74 -3.05 -16.65
N LEU A 213 -8.16 -3.16 -17.85
CA LEU A 213 -7.79 -1.97 -18.64
C LEU A 213 -9.00 -1.18 -19.12
N ALA A 214 -10.16 -1.82 -19.29
CA ALA A 214 -11.42 -1.16 -19.66
C ALA A 214 -12.19 -0.56 -18.47
N ARG A 215 -11.63 -0.49 -17.26
CA ARG A 215 -12.32 0.10 -16.08
C ARG A 215 -12.45 1.62 -16.21
N PRO A 216 -13.67 2.20 -16.21
CA PRO A 216 -13.85 3.64 -16.42
C PRO A 216 -13.22 4.54 -15.36
N ALA A 217 -13.11 4.08 -14.11
CA ALA A 217 -12.54 4.86 -13.02
C ALA A 217 -11.02 4.69 -12.87
N LEU A 218 -10.41 3.72 -13.55
CA LEU A 218 -8.99 3.38 -13.38
C LEU A 218 -8.10 4.50 -13.90
N GLN A 219 -7.22 5.01 -13.03
CA GLN A 219 -6.29 6.09 -13.35
C GLN A 219 -4.84 5.63 -13.33
N LYS A 220 -4.46 4.84 -12.32
CA LYS A 220 -3.08 4.39 -12.12
C LYS A 220 -3.05 2.88 -12.05
N LEU A 221 -2.22 2.27 -12.89
CA LEU A 221 -2.02 0.83 -12.91
C LEU A 221 -0.53 0.51 -12.96
N TYR A 222 -0.03 -0.14 -11.91
CA TYR A 222 1.35 -0.58 -11.82
C TYR A 222 1.41 -2.11 -11.78
N LEU A 223 1.89 -2.70 -12.86
CA LEU A 223 2.08 -4.14 -13.05
C LEU A 223 3.55 -4.52 -13.26
N GLY A 224 4.47 -3.56 -13.18
CA GLY A 224 5.88 -3.78 -13.45
C GLY A 224 6.52 -4.85 -12.57
N HIS A 225 7.61 -5.47 -13.03
CA HIS A 225 8.36 -6.51 -12.34
C HIS A 225 7.46 -7.66 -11.90
N ASN A 226 6.77 -8.26 -12.86
CA ASN A 226 5.97 -9.47 -12.72
C ASN A 226 6.36 -10.46 -13.84
N MET A 227 5.54 -11.48 -14.04
CA MET A 227 5.70 -12.49 -15.09
C MET A 227 4.49 -12.50 -16.03
N PHE A 228 3.86 -11.34 -16.26
CA PHE A 228 2.75 -11.23 -17.21
C PHE A 228 3.23 -11.58 -18.62
N ALA A 229 2.33 -12.23 -19.37
CA ALA A 229 2.59 -12.69 -20.72
C ALA A 229 1.37 -12.50 -21.65
N GLY A 230 1.61 -12.61 -22.95
CA GLY A 230 0.56 -12.50 -23.97
C GLY A 230 0.37 -11.09 -24.49
N THR A 231 -0.64 -10.92 -25.33
CA THR A 231 -0.87 -9.68 -26.07
C THR A 231 -1.57 -8.63 -25.20
N MET A 232 -1.09 -7.39 -25.27
CA MET A 232 -1.77 -6.25 -24.66
C MET A 232 -3.22 -6.11 -25.15
N PRO A 233 -4.21 -5.96 -24.25
CA PRO A 233 -5.57 -5.66 -24.65
C PRO A 233 -5.65 -4.33 -25.43
N SER A 234 -6.40 -4.32 -26.53
CA SER A 234 -6.53 -3.14 -27.40
C SER A 234 -7.39 -2.03 -26.79
N THR A 235 -8.25 -2.36 -25.83
CA THR A 235 -9.12 -1.41 -25.14
C THR A 235 -8.49 -1.00 -23.82
N ILE A 236 -8.18 0.29 -23.71
CA ILE A 236 -7.68 0.93 -22.49
C ILE A 236 -8.60 2.12 -22.20
N ALA A 237 -9.06 2.24 -20.96
CA ALA A 237 -9.95 3.31 -20.53
C ALA A 237 -9.24 4.68 -20.66
N MET A 238 -10.01 5.69 -21.06
CA MET A 238 -9.49 7.06 -21.27
C MET A 238 -9.04 7.76 -19.98
N SER A 239 -9.46 7.24 -18.83
CA SER A 239 -9.08 7.72 -17.50
C SER A 239 -7.68 7.29 -17.07
N VAL A 240 -7.06 6.30 -17.73
CA VAL A 240 -5.73 5.82 -17.38
C VAL A 240 -4.70 6.90 -17.72
N VAL A 241 -4.13 7.50 -16.68
CA VAL A 241 -3.07 8.52 -16.79
C VAL A 241 -1.69 7.91 -16.67
N LEU A 242 -1.59 6.74 -16.02
CA LEU A 242 -0.35 6.08 -15.69
C LEU A 242 -0.48 4.56 -15.86
N LEU A 243 0.42 3.98 -16.64
CA LEU A 243 0.49 2.54 -16.88
C LEU A 243 1.95 2.05 -16.78
N ASP A 244 2.30 1.36 -15.69
CA ASP A 244 3.58 0.68 -15.54
C ASP A 244 3.48 -0.80 -15.90
N LEU A 245 4.21 -1.22 -16.93
CA LEU A 245 4.29 -2.61 -17.42
C LEU A 245 5.72 -3.16 -17.36
N GLN A 246 6.68 -2.40 -16.87
CA GLN A 246 8.09 -2.69 -17.06
C GLN A 246 8.49 -4.08 -16.54
N ASN A 247 9.48 -4.71 -17.15
CA ASN A 247 10.02 -6.01 -16.76
C ASN A 247 8.94 -7.10 -16.64
N ASN A 248 8.09 -7.17 -17.67
CA ASN A 248 7.21 -8.30 -17.96
C ASN A 248 7.60 -8.85 -19.33
N SER A 249 8.61 -9.72 -19.36
CA SER A 249 9.27 -10.16 -20.60
C SER A 249 8.36 -10.95 -21.55
N GLY A 250 7.26 -11.53 -21.05
CA GLY A 250 6.28 -12.24 -21.87
C GLY A 250 5.22 -11.35 -22.50
N LEU A 251 5.10 -10.07 -22.11
CA LEU A 251 4.11 -9.16 -22.68
C LEU A 251 4.54 -8.70 -24.06
N VAL A 252 3.60 -8.76 -25.02
CA VAL A 252 3.83 -8.40 -26.42
C VAL A 252 2.66 -7.59 -26.98
N GLY A 253 2.81 -7.11 -28.22
CA GLY A 253 1.75 -6.41 -28.95
C GLY A 253 1.95 -4.91 -28.93
N THR A 254 0.85 -4.17 -29.07
CA THR A 254 0.92 -2.73 -29.28
C THR A 254 0.00 -1.96 -28.34
N LEU A 255 0.44 -0.79 -27.89
CA LEU A 255 -0.39 0.15 -27.15
C LEU A 255 -1.03 1.18 -28.10
N PRO A 256 -2.33 1.46 -27.97
CA PRO A 256 -2.97 2.51 -28.74
C PRO A 256 -2.34 3.86 -28.42
N PHE A 257 -2.21 4.73 -29.41
CA PHE A 257 -1.69 6.06 -29.22
C PHE A 257 -2.57 6.89 -28.26
N ARG A 258 -2.02 7.28 -27.10
CA ARG A 258 -2.70 8.06 -26.04
C ARG A 258 -1.71 8.92 -25.25
N LEU A 259 -2.20 10.05 -24.71
CA LEU A 259 -1.46 10.94 -23.81
C LEU A 259 -1.43 10.37 -22.37
N MET A 260 -0.85 9.19 -22.17
CA MET A 260 -0.66 8.58 -20.85
C MET A 260 0.84 8.33 -20.60
N LEU A 261 1.25 8.40 -19.33
CA LEU A 261 2.61 8.06 -18.94
C LEU A 261 2.73 6.52 -18.88
N VAL A 262 3.55 5.95 -19.76
CA VAL A 262 3.73 4.50 -19.84
C VAL A 262 5.20 4.12 -19.67
N THR A 263 5.45 3.12 -18.82
CA THR A 263 6.77 2.51 -18.66
C THR A 263 6.72 1.05 -19.14
N VAL A 264 7.47 0.72 -20.20
CA VAL A 264 7.40 -0.58 -20.91
C VAL A 264 8.75 -1.28 -21.07
N CYS A 265 9.81 -0.81 -20.41
CA CYS A 265 11.12 -1.44 -20.46
C CYS A 265 11.07 -2.93 -20.18
N GLY A 266 11.88 -3.76 -20.85
CA GLY A 266 11.91 -5.20 -20.57
C GLY A 266 10.60 -5.93 -20.92
N THR A 267 9.84 -5.39 -21.87
CA THR A 267 8.67 -6.03 -22.49
C THR A 267 8.83 -6.05 -24.02
N GLY A 268 8.03 -6.86 -24.72
CA GLY A 268 7.88 -6.82 -26.18
C GLY A 268 6.75 -5.88 -26.66
N VAL A 269 6.30 -4.94 -25.82
CA VAL A 269 5.18 -4.04 -26.12
C VAL A 269 5.67 -2.80 -26.87
N CYS A 270 5.08 -2.56 -28.04
CA CYS A 270 5.43 -1.46 -28.94
C CYS A 270 4.40 -0.31 -28.85
N SER A 271 4.82 0.94 -29.10
CA SER A 271 3.86 2.04 -29.36
C SER A 271 3.44 2.02 -30.84
N THR A 272 2.14 2.18 -31.15
CA THR A 272 1.64 2.20 -32.55
C THR A 272 1.94 3.49 -33.31
N ALA A 273 2.35 4.56 -32.63
CA ALA A 273 2.57 5.85 -33.28
C ALA A 273 3.81 6.55 -32.72
N SER A 274 4.30 7.53 -33.48
CA SER A 274 5.43 8.39 -33.15
C SER A 274 5.10 9.42 -32.05
N LEU A 275 4.78 9.02 -30.80
CA LEU A 275 5.05 9.80 -29.56
C LEU A 275 5.03 8.87 -28.32
N PRO A 276 5.38 9.39 -27.12
CA PRO A 276 6.61 10.04 -26.66
C PRO A 276 7.59 8.99 -26.10
N LEU A 277 8.72 9.44 -25.55
CA LEU A 277 9.79 8.63 -24.94
C LEU A 277 9.21 7.51 -24.07
N GLN A 278 9.50 6.24 -24.42
CA GLN A 278 9.30 5.14 -23.49
C GLN A 278 10.19 5.41 -22.29
N TYR A 279 9.61 5.33 -21.10
CA TYR A 279 10.32 5.67 -19.89
C TYR A 279 10.64 4.40 -19.09
N CYS A 280 11.84 4.37 -18.52
CA CYS A 280 12.20 3.39 -17.51
C CYS A 280 12.12 4.03 -16.14
N LEU A 281 11.56 3.32 -15.18
CA LEU A 281 11.86 3.59 -13.78
C LEU A 281 13.09 2.79 -13.34
N PRO A 282 13.95 3.35 -12.49
CA PRO A 282 14.95 2.56 -11.79
C PRO A 282 14.26 1.46 -10.96
N PRO A 283 14.93 0.30 -10.73
CA PRO A 283 14.33 -0.83 -10.02
C PRO A 283 13.70 -0.45 -8.68
N ASN A 284 14.22 0.58 -7.99
CA ASN A 284 13.80 0.97 -6.64
C ASN A 284 12.79 2.14 -6.59
N ALA A 285 12.26 2.62 -7.72
CA ALA A 285 11.20 3.62 -7.68
C ALA A 285 9.89 2.97 -7.18
N ALA A 286 9.47 3.32 -5.97
CA ALA A 286 8.23 2.83 -5.35
C ALA A 286 6.99 3.43 -6.02
N GLU A 287 7.09 4.64 -6.58
CA GLU A 287 6.05 5.32 -7.34
C GLU A 287 6.68 6.19 -8.44
N LEU A 288 5.87 6.55 -9.45
CA LEU A 288 6.28 7.52 -10.47
C LEU A 288 6.37 8.92 -9.87
N THR A 289 7.53 9.28 -9.34
CA THR A 289 7.93 10.68 -9.26
C THR A 289 8.37 11.12 -10.65
N LEU A 290 7.67 12.10 -11.24
CA LEU A 290 7.93 12.67 -12.58
C LEU A 290 9.39 13.15 -12.80
N THR A 291 10.22 13.17 -11.76
CA THR A 291 11.61 13.64 -11.77
C THR A 291 12.66 12.57 -12.11
N GLN A 292 12.32 11.28 -12.16
CA GLN A 292 13.28 10.17 -12.41
C GLN A 292 13.05 9.43 -13.73
N VAL A 293 12.54 10.15 -14.72
CA VAL A 293 12.02 9.56 -15.94
C VAL A 293 13.05 9.78 -17.06
N ALA A 294 13.79 8.74 -17.44
CA ALA A 294 14.80 8.82 -18.50
C ALA A 294 14.28 8.18 -19.80
N PRO A 295 14.55 8.80 -20.98
CA PRO A 295 14.24 8.20 -22.26
C PRO A 295 14.99 6.88 -22.43
N TYR A 296 14.25 5.81 -22.68
CA TYR A 296 14.81 4.50 -22.95
C TYR A 296 14.56 4.11 -24.41
N ALA A 297 15.63 3.66 -25.06
CA ALA A 297 15.59 3.08 -26.38
C ALA A 297 15.94 1.60 -26.26
N THR A 298 14.97 0.72 -26.43
CA THR A 298 15.27 -0.68 -26.78
C THR A 298 14.29 -1.26 -27.77
N THR A 299 14.89 -2.09 -28.62
CA THR A 299 14.37 -3.06 -29.59
C THR A 299 13.01 -3.64 -29.22
N CYS A 300 11.97 -2.92 -29.61
CA CYS A 300 10.63 -3.46 -29.74
C CYS A 300 10.62 -4.32 -31.01
N THR A 301 10.28 -5.60 -30.93
CA THR A 301 10.03 -6.43 -32.11
C THR A 301 8.54 -6.31 -32.49
N PRO A 302 8.16 -5.47 -33.47
CA PRO A 302 6.81 -5.55 -34.03
C PRO A 302 6.61 -6.98 -34.55
N SER A 303 5.41 -7.52 -34.37
CA SER A 303 5.09 -8.93 -34.64
C SER A 303 5.19 -9.36 -36.12
N ASN A 304 5.73 -8.52 -37.01
CA ASN A 304 5.70 -8.70 -38.46
C ASN A 304 7.04 -8.39 -39.19
N GLU A 305 8.22 -8.61 -38.59
CA GLU A 305 9.48 -8.59 -39.37
C GLU A 305 10.45 -9.73 -38.99
N PRO A 306 11.10 -10.38 -39.97
CA PRO A 306 12.08 -11.44 -39.73
C PRO A 306 13.39 -10.86 -39.18
N PRO A 307 14.22 -11.66 -38.49
CA PRO A 307 15.37 -11.14 -37.76
C PRO A 307 16.45 -10.64 -38.72
N GLN A 308 16.80 -9.35 -38.63
CA GLN A 308 18.04 -8.82 -39.19
C GLN A 308 19.00 -8.36 -38.11
N SER A 309 20.27 -8.59 -38.45
CA SER A 309 21.45 -8.67 -37.62
C SER A 309 22.10 -7.30 -37.33
N THR A 310 22.78 -7.26 -36.17
CA THR A 310 24.04 -6.55 -35.88
C THR A 310 24.12 -5.03 -36.07
N ALA A 311 24.41 -4.30 -34.98
CA ALA A 311 25.56 -3.40 -34.91
C ALA A 311 25.89 -2.98 -33.46
N THR A 312 27.18 -2.90 -33.18
CA THR A 312 27.92 -2.52 -31.96
C THR A 312 27.66 -1.09 -31.45
N PRO A 313 27.88 -0.78 -30.15
CA PRO A 313 27.75 0.57 -29.63
C PRO A 313 29.06 1.37 -29.73
N SER A 314 28.96 2.58 -30.31
CA SER A 314 30.01 3.59 -30.28
C SER A 314 29.88 4.45 -29.01
N ALA A 315 30.98 4.57 -28.29
CA ALA A 315 31.15 5.46 -27.15
C ALA A 315 31.19 6.93 -27.59
N ILE A 316 30.58 7.83 -26.81
CA ILE A 316 31.01 9.23 -26.72
C ILE A 316 30.97 9.67 -25.26
N ASN A 317 32.09 10.28 -24.88
CA ASN A 317 32.46 10.82 -23.59
C ASN A 317 32.50 12.34 -23.72
N SER A 318 31.93 13.12 -22.79
CA SER A 318 32.42 14.48 -22.46
C SER A 318 31.68 15.14 -21.27
N THR A 319 32.39 15.15 -20.13
CA THR A 319 32.72 16.30 -19.27
C THR A 319 31.71 17.44 -18.98
N ALA A 320 31.42 17.53 -17.67
CA ALA A 320 31.60 18.66 -16.75
C ALA A 320 30.69 19.90 -16.82
N GLY A 321 30.06 20.17 -15.67
CA GLY A 321 29.44 21.45 -15.31
C GLY A 321 29.11 21.45 -13.82
N ASN A 322 30.02 21.97 -13.00
CA ASN A 322 29.89 22.13 -11.55
C ASN A 322 29.31 23.54 -11.27
N THR A 323 28.20 23.66 -10.53
CA THR A 323 27.85 24.90 -9.80
C THR A 323 26.94 24.62 -8.61
N SER A 324 27.30 25.27 -7.51
CA SER A 324 26.79 25.20 -6.15
C SER A 324 25.56 26.09 -5.85
N SER A 325 25.03 25.90 -4.64
CA SER A 325 24.11 26.74 -3.83
C SER A 325 22.61 26.47 -4.07
N SER A 326 21.73 26.45 -3.06
CA SER A 326 21.80 26.92 -1.67
C SER A 326 20.79 26.16 -0.80
N GLN A 327 21.17 25.95 0.47
CA GLN A 327 20.24 25.56 1.54
C GLN A 327 19.38 26.75 1.95
N GLN A 328 18.09 26.54 2.19
CA GLN A 328 17.30 27.38 3.09
C GLN A 328 16.54 26.51 4.09
N SER A 329 16.97 26.64 5.35
CA SER A 329 16.22 26.30 6.54
C SER A 329 15.16 27.37 6.83
N LEU A 330 13.97 26.96 7.26
CA LEU A 330 13.10 27.79 8.09
C LEU A 330 12.55 26.94 9.24
N ALA A 331 12.76 27.44 10.45
CA ALA A 331 12.48 26.76 11.70
C ALA A 331 11.15 27.20 12.32
N ARG A 332 10.53 26.22 12.98
CA ARG A 332 9.75 26.24 14.23
C ARG A 332 8.57 27.20 14.39
N GLY A 333 7.44 26.57 14.70
CA GLY A 333 6.36 27.17 15.46
C GLY A 333 5.34 26.15 15.95
N THR A 334 5.71 25.23 16.85
CA THR A 334 4.79 24.57 17.80
C THR A 334 5.59 23.88 18.89
N ARG A 335 5.16 24.02 20.14
CA ARG A 335 5.90 23.65 21.35
C ARG A 335 5.82 22.14 21.58
N SER A 336 6.97 21.47 21.56
CA SER A 336 7.10 20.07 22.02
C SER A 336 7.00 20.03 23.54
N ILE A 337 6.23 19.08 24.07
CA ILE A 337 6.44 18.65 25.44
C ILE A 337 7.71 17.80 25.43
N GLY A 338 8.84 18.42 25.79
CA GLY A 338 10.13 17.75 25.89
C GLY A 338 10.14 16.81 27.09
N ALA A 339 9.95 15.52 26.84
CA ALA A 339 10.53 14.42 27.60
C ALA A 339 10.37 13.13 26.79
N ALA A 340 11.45 12.37 26.62
CA ALA A 340 11.34 10.97 26.21
C ALA A 340 10.58 10.23 27.32
N VAL A 341 9.28 10.00 27.12
CA VAL A 341 8.46 9.22 28.03
C VAL A 341 8.39 7.81 27.46
N ALA A 342 8.90 6.84 28.20
CA ALA A 342 8.67 5.44 27.91
C ALA A 342 7.30 5.03 28.45
N PHE A 343 6.53 4.26 27.67
CA PHE A 343 5.54 3.36 28.26
C PHE A 343 6.30 2.29 29.04
N ALA A 344 5.82 2.01 30.27
CA ALA A 344 6.41 0.98 31.11
C ALA A 344 6.23 -0.40 30.47
#